data_AF-A0A7K1Y3J7-F1
#
_entry.id   AF-A0A7K1Y3J7-F1
#
_cell.length_a   1.000
_cell.length_b   1.000
_cell.length_c   1.000
_cell.angle_alpha   90.00
_cell.angle_beta   90.00
_cell.angle_gamma   90.00
#
_symmetry.space_group_name_H-M   'P 1'
#
loop_
_entity.id
_entity.type
_entity.pdbx_description
1 polymer ?
#
loop_
_entity_poly.entity_id
_entity_poly.type
_entity_poly.pdbx_seq_one_letter_code
_entity_poly.pdbx_strand_id
1 'polypeptide(L)'
;MKIKHFFAIVFISVLFSGQPEAKAQCAMCTLTADNSVQNGNMDGRGLNKAILYLLAAPYVAVGIIGTVWYRKYRRRNIALEIKDERINLN
;
A
#
# COMPACT_ATOMS: atom_id res chain seq x y z
N MET A 1 5.15 9.56 -22.36
CA MET A 1 3.82 9.23 -21.78
C MET A 1 3.50 7.74 -21.82
N LYS A 2 3.83 7.02 -22.90
CA LYS A 2 3.53 5.59 -23.08
C LYS A 2 3.99 4.69 -21.92
N ILE A 3 5.17 4.94 -21.33
CA ILE A 3 5.69 4.12 -20.23
C ILE A 3 4.92 4.27 -18.92
N LYS A 4 4.41 5.46 -18.61
CA LYS A 4 3.57 5.70 -17.42
C LYS A 4 2.21 5.01 -17.55
N HIS A 5 1.65 4.99 -18.76
CA HIS A 5 0.39 4.33 -19.04
C HIS A 5 0.57 2.81 -19.03
N PHE A 6 1.70 2.30 -19.51
CA PHE A 6 2.05 0.88 -19.41
C PHE A 6 2.09 0.39 -17.96
N PHE A 7 2.82 1.09 -17.07
CA PHE A 7 2.84 0.74 -15.63
C PHE A 7 1.46 0.84 -14.97
N ALA A 8 0.65 1.84 -15.34
CA ALA A 8 -0.71 1.98 -14.82
C ALA A 8 -1.62 0.82 -15.29
N ILE A 9 -1.54 0.43 -16.55
CA ILE A 9 -2.31 -0.69 -17.12
C ILE A 9 -1.89 -2.01 -16.47
N VAL A 10 -0.60 -2.25 -16.29
CA VAL A 10 -0.10 -3.46 -15.58
C VAL A 10 -0.59 -3.49 -14.14
N PHE A 11 -0.51 -2.36 -13.42
CA PHE A 11 -1.01 -2.27 -12.04
C PHE A 11 -2.51 -2.55 -11.96
N ILE A 12 -3.31 -1.95 -12.85
CA ILE A 12 -4.76 -2.21 -12.93
C ILE A 12 -5.01 -3.69 -13.24
N SER A 13 -4.32 -4.27 -14.22
CA SER A 13 -4.46 -5.69 -14.56
C SER A 13 -4.17 -6.63 -13.39
N VAL A 14 -3.18 -6.30 -12.54
CA VAL A 14 -2.86 -7.07 -11.34
C VAL A 14 -3.96 -6.94 -10.29
N LEU A 15 -4.55 -5.76 -10.10
CA LEU A 15 -5.68 -5.57 -9.17
C LEU A 15 -6.93 -6.36 -9.56
N PHE A 16 -7.17 -6.55 -10.87
CA PHE A 16 -8.31 -7.32 -11.39
C PHE A 16 -7.98 -8.80 -11.62
N SER A 17 -6.74 -9.24 -11.37
CA SER A 17 -6.42 -10.66 -11.41
C SER A 17 -7.14 -11.38 -10.26
N GLY A 18 -7.88 -12.43 -10.59
CA GLY A 18 -8.75 -13.15 -9.65
C GLY A 18 -7.98 -13.53 -8.39
N GLN A 19 -8.53 -13.18 -7.23
CA GLN A 19 -7.92 -13.49 -5.95
C GLN A 19 -8.13 -14.99 -5.67
N PRO A 20 -7.08 -15.83 -5.61
CA PRO A 20 -7.24 -17.20 -5.13
C PRO A 20 -7.76 -17.16 -3.69
N GLU A 21 -8.45 -18.22 -3.27
CA GLU A 21 -8.93 -18.34 -1.89
C GLU A 21 -7.76 -18.13 -0.93
N ALA A 22 -7.85 -17.08 -0.13
CA ALA A 22 -6.80 -16.71 0.82
C ALA A 22 -6.69 -17.79 1.90
N LYS A 23 -5.74 -18.70 1.73
CA LYS A 23 -5.30 -19.65 2.76
C LYS A 23 -4.73 -18.81 3.91
N ALA A 24 -5.30 -18.95 5.10
CA ALA A 24 -4.82 -18.26 6.28
C ALA A 24 -3.32 -18.53 6.49
N GLN A 25 -2.57 -17.47 6.82
CA GLN A 25 -1.14 -17.58 7.11
C GLN A 25 -0.85 -18.05 8.55
N CYS A 26 -1.88 -18.13 9.40
CA CYS A 26 -1.78 -18.62 10.77
C CYS A 26 -2.79 -19.76 11.02
N ALA A 27 -2.27 -20.96 11.31
CA ALA A 27 -3.08 -22.16 11.60
C ALA A 27 -4.04 -21.93 12.79
N MET A 28 -3.61 -21.13 13.78
CA MET A 28 -4.42 -20.80 14.96
C MET A 28 -5.65 -19.94 14.63
N CYS A 29 -5.50 -18.90 13.80
CA CYS A 29 -6.63 -18.05 13.38
C CYS A 29 -7.67 -18.85 12.57
N THR A 30 -7.22 -19.84 11.80
CA THR A 30 -8.09 -20.75 11.03
C THR A 30 -8.87 -21.65 11.97
N LEU A 31 -8.19 -22.31 12.91
CA LEU A 31 -8.81 -23.21 13.87
C LEU A 31 -9.84 -22.50 14.75
N THR A 32 -9.54 -21.30 15.24
CA THR A 32 -10.50 -20.53 16.05
C THR A 32 -11.70 -20.06 15.24
N ALA A 33 -11.49 -19.60 14.00
CA ALA A 33 -12.58 -19.22 13.10
C ALA A 33 -13.46 -20.43 12.73
N ASP A 34 -12.86 -21.57 12.38
CA ASP A 34 -13.57 -22.78 12.01
C ASP A 34 -14.33 -23.39 13.19
N ASN A 35 -13.76 -23.40 14.40
CA ASN A 35 -14.46 -23.85 15.61
C ASN A 35 -15.64 -22.92 15.96
N SER A 36 -15.49 -21.62 15.75
CA SER A 36 -16.58 -20.64 15.97
C SER A 36 -17.75 -20.89 15.02
N VAL A 37 -17.46 -21.11 13.73
CA VAL A 37 -18.47 -21.42 12.71
C VAL A 37 -19.14 -22.77 12.94
N GLN A 38 -18.39 -23.80 13.37
CA GLN A 38 -18.94 -25.12 13.70
C GLN A 38 -19.89 -25.09 14.90
N ASN A 39 -19.66 -24.19 15.87
CA ASN A 39 -20.54 -23.98 17.02
C ASN A 39 -21.72 -23.03 16.73
N GLY A 40 -21.99 -22.75 15.44
CA GLY A 40 -23.10 -21.91 15.01
C GLY A 40 -22.83 -20.40 15.03
N ASN A 41 -21.62 -19.97 15.43
CA ASN A 41 -21.25 -18.56 15.42
C ASN A 41 -20.65 -18.15 14.06
N MET A 42 -21.36 -17.27 13.35
CA MET A 42 -20.99 -16.80 12.01
C MET A 42 -19.84 -15.79 12.00
N ASP A 43 -19.43 -15.27 13.17
CA ASP A 43 -18.38 -14.25 13.32
C ASP A 43 -17.00 -14.69 12.81
N GLY A 44 -16.75 -16.01 12.75
CA GLY A 44 -15.52 -16.57 12.18
C GLY A 44 -15.43 -16.44 10.65
N ARG A 45 -16.56 -16.20 9.96
CA ARG A 45 -16.58 -16.09 8.49
C ARG A 45 -15.95 -14.77 8.07
N GLY A 46 -14.86 -14.84 7.30
CA GLY A 46 -14.24 -13.67 6.68
C GLY A 46 -13.07 -13.05 7.47
N LEU A 47 -12.65 -13.65 8.58
CA LEU A 47 -11.51 -13.18 9.38
C LEU A 47 -10.21 -13.05 8.54
N ASN A 48 -9.94 -13.99 7.64
CA ASN A 48 -8.77 -13.92 6.75
C ASN A 48 -8.80 -12.69 5.83
N LYS A 49 -9.99 -12.33 5.32
CA LYS A 49 -10.16 -11.13 4.49
C LYS A 49 -9.88 -9.87 5.32
N ALA A 50 -10.33 -9.84 6.57
CA ALA A 50 -10.08 -8.73 7.49
C ALA A 50 -8.57 -8.56 7.78
N ILE A 51 -7.83 -9.65 8.03
CA ILE A 51 -6.37 -9.60 8.26
C ILE A 51 -5.65 -9.02 7.03
N LEU A 52 -6.01 -9.48 5.82
CA LEU A 52 -5.44 -8.95 4.58
C LEU A 52 -5.74 -7.46 4.39
N TYR A 53 -6.96 -7.00 4.70
CA TYR A 53 -7.30 -5.58 4.64
C TYR A 53 -6.51 -4.75 5.65
N LEU A 54 -6.38 -5.24 6.89
CA LEU A 54 -5.62 -4.56 7.93
C LEU A 54 -4.13 -4.44 7.56
N LEU A 55 -3.55 -5.49 6.96
CA LEU A 55 -2.17 -5.50 6.50
C LEU A 55 -1.97 -4.59 5.28
N ALA A 56 -2.92 -4.55 4.34
CA ALA A 56 -2.84 -3.71 3.15
C ALA A 56 -3.00 -2.20 3.45
N ALA A 57 -3.84 -1.85 4.43
CA ALA A 57 -4.16 -0.48 4.80
C ALA A 57 -2.93 0.46 4.98
N PRO A 58 -1.89 0.11 5.78
CA PRO A 58 -0.73 0.99 5.96
C PRO A 58 0.04 1.22 4.65
N TYR A 59 0.19 0.21 3.80
CA TYR A 59 0.90 0.35 2.53
C TYR A 59 0.15 1.25 1.55
N VAL A 60 -1.18 1.10 1.48
CA VAL A 60 -2.03 1.97 0.66
C VAL A 60 -1.97 3.42 1.15
N ALA A 61 -2.06 3.63 2.47
CA ALA A 61 -1.97 4.95 3.07
C ALA A 61 -0.64 5.64 2.75
N VAL A 62 0.49 4.93 2.93
CA VAL A 62 1.83 5.44 2.59
C VAL A 62 1.95 5.73 1.09
N GLY A 63 1.42 4.86 0.22
CA GLY A 63 1.43 5.07 -1.23
C GLY A 63 0.68 6.34 -1.65
N ILE A 64 -0.49 6.60 -1.06
CA ILE A 64 -1.29 7.81 -1.32
C ILE A 64 -0.54 9.05 -0.83
N ILE A 65 -0.12 9.06 0.43
CA ILE A 65 0.56 10.21 1.04
C ILE A 65 1.86 10.52 0.30
N GLY A 66 2.67 9.50 0.01
CA GLY A 66 3.92 9.63 -0.73
C GLY A 66 3.71 10.18 -2.14
N THR A 67 2.65 9.75 -2.83
CA THR A 67 2.31 10.26 -4.17
C THR A 67 1.90 11.72 -4.14
N VAL A 68 1.06 12.13 -3.17
CA VAL A 68 0.64 13.52 -3.00
C VAL A 68 1.84 14.41 -2.65
N TRP A 69 2.67 13.97 -1.70
CA TRP A 69 3.88 14.68 -1.30
C TRP A 69 4.84 14.84 -2.48
N TYR A 70 5.14 13.75 -3.20
CA TYR A 70 6.02 13.80 -4.36
C TYR A 70 5.49 14.75 -5.43
N ARG A 71 4.19 14.72 -5.75
CA ARG A 71 3.62 15.64 -6.75
C ARG A 71 3.66 17.10 -6.32
N LYS A 72 3.48 17.39 -5.03
CA LYS A 72 3.44 18.75 -4.48
C LYS A 72 4.84 19.35 -4.31
N TYR A 73 5.81 18.56 -3.86
CA TYR A 73 7.15 19.02 -3.48
C TYR A 73 8.26 18.64 -4.47
N ARG A 74 7.94 17.91 -5.54
CA ARG A 74 8.91 17.68 -6.63
C ARG A 74 9.35 19.04 -7.17
N ARG A 75 10.64 19.32 -7.00
CA ARG A 75 11.29 20.57 -7.41
C ARG A 75 10.83 20.99 -8.79
N ARG A 76 10.24 22.18 -8.86
CA ARG A 76 10.28 23.00 -10.08
C ARG A 76 11.76 23.36 -10.31
N ASN A 77 12.17 23.62 -11.54
CA ASN A 77 13.49 24.16 -11.82
C ASN A 77 13.59 25.54 -11.13
N ILE A 78 14.03 25.56 -9.88
CA ILE A 78 14.31 26.77 -9.13
C ILE A 78 15.75 27.12 -9.50
N ALA A 79 15.94 28.26 -10.14
CA ALA A 79 17.28 28.82 -10.32
C ALA A 79 17.86 29.03 -8.92
N LEU A 80 18.85 28.21 -8.55
CA LEU A 80 19.56 28.37 -7.29
C LEU A 80 20.48 29.58 -7.47
N GLU A 81 20.07 30.72 -6.94
CA GLU A 81 20.93 31.88 -6.80
C GLU A 81 21.93 31.57 -5.67
N ILE A 82 23.06 30.97 -6.05
CA ILE A 82 24.20 30.83 -5.14
C ILE A 82 24.83 32.21 -5.04
N LYS A 83 24.60 32.87 -3.90
CA LYS A 83 25.25 34.14 -3.59
C LYS A 83 26.76 33.87 -3.49
N ASP A 84 27.56 34.48 -4.36
CA ASP A 84 29.02 34.33 -4.42
C ASP A 84 29.71 35.10 -3.29
N GLU A 85 29.23 34.90 -2.07
CA GLU A 85 29.82 35.51 -0.88
C GLU A 85 30.85 34.54 -0.32
N ARG A 86 32.10 35.00 -0.26
CA ARG A 86 33.22 34.25 0.31
C ARG A 86 32.90 33.95 1.77
N ILE A 87 32.59 32.69 2.09
CA ILE A 87 32.38 32.27 3.47
C ILE A 87 33.73 32.37 4.18
N ASN A 88 33.87 33.38 5.04
CA ASN A 88 35.06 33.59 5.85
C ASN A 88 34.98 32.65 7.07
N LEU A 89 35.59 31.48 6.92
CA LEU A 89 35.82 30.53 8.00
C LEU A 89 37.09 30.99 8.71
N ASN A 90 36.92 31.83 9.74
CA ASN A 90 38.00 32.26 10.62
C ASN A 90 38.72 31.05 11.25
#